data_AF-A0A2V2NIV2-F1
#
_entry.id   AF-A0A2V2NIV2-F1
#
_cell.length_a   1.000
_cell.length_b   1.000
_cell.length_c   1.000
_cell.angle_alpha   90.00
_cell.angle_beta   90.00
_cell.angle_gamma   90.00
#
_symmetry.space_group_name_H-M   'P 1'
#
loop_
_entity.id
_entity.type
_entity.pdbx_description
1 polymer ?
#
loop_
_entity_poly.entity_id
_entity_poly.type
_entity_poly.pdbx_seq_one_letter_code
_entity_poly.pdbx_strand_id
1 'polypeptide(L)' 'MPKTHSLIRLIRDCILIDPSFNELIQKNIDELTDFAVEIRYADDFYFPSIEESRDAIKKAEFVRAFVLSKITNIENN' A
#
# COMPACT_ATOMS: atom_id res chain seq x y z
N MET A 1 -6.24 -16.01 -9.21
CA MET A 1 -5.92 -14.60 -9.52
C MET A 1 -4.47 -14.51 -9.98
N PRO A 2 -4.15 -13.70 -11.01
CA PRO A 2 -2.76 -13.46 -11.39
C PRO A 2 -2.03 -12.74 -10.24
N LYS A 3 -0.83 -13.21 -9.86
CA LYS A 3 0.00 -12.59 -8.82
C LYS A 3 0.69 -11.34 -9.39
N THR A 4 -0.06 -10.27 -9.61
CA THR A 4 0.45 -9.08 -10.31
C THR A 4 1.30 -8.14 -9.45
N HIS A 5 1.56 -8.46 -8.17
CA HIS A 5 2.30 -7.62 -7.19
C HIS A 5 1.88 -6.13 -7.17
N SER A 6 0.68 -5.81 -7.66
CA SER A 6 0.23 -4.46 -7.94
C SER A 6 -0.77 -4.06 -6.86
N LEU A 7 -0.36 -3.19 -5.93
CA LEU A 7 -1.25 -2.71 -4.87
C LEU A 7 -2.50 -2.05 -5.46
N ILE A 8 -2.35 -1.28 -6.55
CA ILE A 8 -3.48 -0.58 -7.19
C ILE A 8 -4.60 -1.55 -7.62
N ARG A 9 -4.25 -2.76 -8.08
CA ARG A 9 -5.26 -3.76 -8.44
C ARG A 9 -5.99 -4.28 -7.22
N LEU A 10 -5.26 -4.63 -6.16
CA LEU A 10 -5.86 -5.12 -4.91
C LEU A 10 -6.77 -4.06 -4.27
N ILE A 11 -6.34 -2.80 -4.25
CA ILE A 11 -7.13 -1.70 -3.71
C ILE A 11 -8.43 -1.54 -4.51
N ARG A 12 -8.37 -1.58 -5.85
CA ARG A 12 -9.57 -1.51 -6.70
C ARG A 12 -10.54 -2.66 -6.43
N ASP A 13 -10.03 -3.88 -6.28
CA ASP A 13 -10.85 -5.05 -5.94
C ASP A 13 -11.51 -4.87 -4.56
N CYS A 14 -10.80 -4.31 -3.57
CA CYS A 14 -11.35 -4.01 -2.25
C CYS A 14 -12.41 -2.89 -2.28
N ILE A 15 -12.23 -1.85 -3.11
CA ILE A 15 -13.20 -0.75 -3.25
C ILE A 15 -14.57 -1.24 -3.73
N LEU A 16 -14.61 -2.29 -4.56
CA LEU A 16 -15.86 -2.90 -5.01
C LEU A 16 -16.66 -3.52 -3.85
N ILE A 17 -16.00 -3.85 -2.73
CA ILE A 17 -16.60 -4.50 -1.56
C ILE A 17 -16.81 -3.47 -0.43
N ASP A 18 -15.81 -2.65 -0.14
CA ASP A 18 -15.83 -1.59 0.86
C ASP A 18 -15.28 -0.28 0.25
N PRO A 19 -16.15 0.70 -0.09
CA PRO A 19 -15.75 1.97 -0.70
C PRO A 19 -14.75 2.79 0.12
N SER A 20 -14.62 2.56 1.44
CA SER A 20 -13.64 3.27 2.26
C SER A 20 -12.19 2.98 1.87
N PHE A 21 -11.93 1.89 1.14
CA PHE A 21 -10.61 1.61 0.57
C PHE A 21 -10.16 2.67 -0.46
N ASN A 22 -11.07 3.53 -0.92
CA ASN A 22 -10.71 4.67 -1.77
C ASN A 22 -9.80 5.67 -1.04
N GLU A 23 -9.78 5.66 0.30
CA GLU A 23 -8.82 6.44 1.10
C GLU A 23 -7.37 6.03 0.80
N LEU A 24 -7.11 4.75 0.49
CA LEU A 24 -5.77 4.26 0.13
C LEU A 24 -5.31 4.84 -1.21
N ILE A 25 -6.24 5.07 -2.16
CA ILE A 25 -5.93 5.74 -3.44
C ILE A 25 -5.63 7.21 -3.22
N GLN A 26 -6.44 7.89 -2.41
CA GLN A 26 -6.24 9.32 -2.11
C GLN A 26 -4.91 9.62 -1.41
N LYS A 27 -4.34 8.62 -0.74
CA LYS A 27 -3.03 8.70 -0.07
C LYS A 27 -1.88 8.13 -0.91
N ASN A 28 -2.12 7.83 -2.19
CA ASN A 28 -1.15 7.27 -3.13
C ASN A 28 -0.40 6.04 -2.58
N ILE A 29 -1.13 5.13 -1.94
CA ILE A 29 -0.53 3.91 -1.36
C ILE A 29 0.07 2.99 -2.42
N ASP A 30 -0.43 3.07 -3.66
CA ASP A 30 0.07 2.30 -4.78
C ASP A 30 1.53 2.61 -5.13
N GLU A 31 2.03 3.82 -4.83
CA GLU A 31 3.45 4.22 -4.99
C GLU A 31 4.42 3.30 -4.21
N LEU A 32 3.95 2.63 -3.15
CA LEU A 32 4.77 1.64 -2.43
C LEU A 32 5.18 0.46 -3.32
N THR A 33 4.41 0.16 -4.36
CA THR A 33 4.77 -0.87 -5.36
C THR A 33 6.01 -0.44 -6.13
N ASP A 34 6.00 0.79 -6.62
CA ASP A 34 7.07 1.34 -7.45
C ASP A 34 8.34 1.51 -6.62
N PHE A 35 8.21 2.06 -5.41
CA PHE A 35 9.31 2.15 -4.43
C PHE A 35 9.98 0.78 -4.17
N ALA A 36 9.17 -0.29 -4.02
CA ALA A 36 9.69 -1.64 -3.79
C ALA A 36 10.30 -2.29 -5.04
N VAL A 37 9.91 -1.86 -6.24
CA VAL A 37 10.51 -2.32 -7.50
C VAL A 37 11.85 -1.63 -7.72
N GLU A 38 11.90 -0.30 -7.56
CA GLU A 38 13.10 0.51 -7.73
C GLU A 38 14.24 0.01 -6.83
N ILE A 39 13.99 -0.26 -5.55
CA ILE A 39 15.03 -0.76 -4.62
C ILE A 39 15.62 -2.11 -5.05
N ARG A 40 14.84 -2.99 -5.69
CA ARG A 40 15.27 -4.37 -6.00
C ARG A 40 15.98 -4.51 -7.34
N TYR A 41 15.67 -3.64 -8.29
CA TYR A 41 16.17 -3.71 -9.67
C TYR A 41 16.84 -2.42 -10.11
N ALA A 42 17.35 -1.64 -9.16
CA ALA A 42 18.14 -0.48 -9.48
C ALA A 42 19.41 -0.94 -10.23
N ASP A 43 19.44 -0.71 -11.55
CA ASP A 43 20.60 -1.02 -12.40
C ASP A 43 21.85 -0.24 -11.93
N ASP A 44 21.64 0.94 -11.33
CA ASP A 44 22.58 1.69 -10.49
C ASP A 44 22.10 1.65 -9.04
N PHE A 45 23.01 1.54 -8.05
CA PHE A 45 22.68 1.53 -6.61
C PHE A 45 21.73 2.69 -6.20
N TYR A 46 20.42 2.48 -6.25
CA TYR A 46 19.42 3.41 -5.76
C TYR A 46 19.32 3.27 -4.24
N PHE A 47 19.86 4.25 -3.55
CA PHE A 47 19.63 4.44 -2.13
C PHE A 47 18.54 5.50 -1.95
N PRO A 48 17.33 5.12 -1.48
CA PRO A 48 16.29 6.09 -1.24
C PRO A 48 16.75 7.10 -0.21
N SER A 49 16.31 8.35 -0.37
CA SER A 49 16.55 9.39 0.61
C SER A 49 15.87 9.07 1.95
N ILE A 50 16.31 9.75 3.01
CA ILE A 50 15.66 9.67 4.33
C ILE A 50 14.19 10.10 4.24
N GLU A 51 13.87 11.06 3.38
CA GLU A 51 12.51 11.58 3.22
C GLU A 51 11.61 10.54 2.56
N GLU A 52 12.03 9.97 1.43
CA GLU A 52 11.31 8.89 0.73
C GLU A 52 11.12 7.68 1.65
N SER A 53 12.16 7.30 2.38
CA SER A 53 12.10 6.20 3.34
C SER A 53 11.08 6.45 4.45
N ARG A 54 11.03 7.68 4.99
CA ARG A 54 10.06 8.06 6.03
C ARG A 54 8.63 8.10 5.49
N ASP A 55 8.44 8.58 4.26
CA ASP A 55 7.12 8.59 3.63
C ASP A 55 6.61 7.17 3.38
N ALA A 56 7.47 6.28 2.87
CA ALA A 56 7.16 4.88 2.67
C ALA A 56 6.76 4.18 4.00
N ILE A 57 7.49 4.45 5.09
CA ILE A 57 7.14 3.93 6.42
C ILE A 57 5.76 4.43 6.86
N LYS A 58 5.49 5.74 6.77
CA LYS A 58 4.20 6.32 7.17
C LYS A 58 3.04 5.72 6.38
N LYS A 59 3.20 5.57 5.06
CA LYS A 59 2.22 4.93 4.18
C LYS A 59 1.97 3.47 4.59
N ALA A 60 3.03 2.71 4.86
CA ALA A 60 2.92 1.31 5.28
C ALA A 60 2.23 1.15 6.66
N GLU A 61 2.59 1.99 7.64
CA GLU A 61 1.96 2.01 8.96
C GLU A 61 0.48 2.35 8.88
N PHE A 62 0.13 3.36 8.07
CA PHE A 62 -1.26 3.75 7.83
C PHE A 62 -2.07 2.60 7.23
N VAL A 63 -1.58 1.95 6.17
CA VAL A 63 -2.26 0.82 5.53
C VAL A 63 -2.48 -0.32 6.51
N ARG A 64 -1.46 -0.64 7.32
CA ARG A 64 -1.57 -1.67 8.35
C ARG A 64 -2.67 -1.33 9.37
N ALA A 65 -2.68 -0.11 9.89
CA ALA A 65 -3.69 0.34 10.85
C ALA A 65 -5.10 0.33 10.24
N PHE A 66 -5.25 0.83 9.01
CA PHE A 66 -6.51 0.83 8.28
C PHE A 66 -7.04 -0.60 8.09
N VAL A 67 -6.24 -1.50 7.52
CA VAL A 67 -6.67 -2.88 7.26
C VAL A 67 -6.99 -3.62 8.56
N LEU A 68 -6.18 -3.46 9.61
CA LEU A 68 -6.48 -4.06 10.91
C LEU A 68 -7.80 -3.56 11.49
N SER A 69 -8.10 -2.25 11.38
CA SER A 69 -9.38 -1.71 11.83
C SER A 69 -10.57 -2.35 11.10
N LYS A 70 -10.40 -2.76 9.84
CA LYS A 70 -11.43 -3.45 9.06
C LYS A 70 -11.60 -4.90 9.48
N ILE A 71 -10.53 -5.58 9.87
CA ILE A 71 -10.58 -6.99 10.32
C ILE A 71 -11.14 -7.09 11.75
N THR A 72 -10.65 -6.28 12.69
CA THR A 72 -11.07 -6.37 14.10
C THR A 72 -12.52 -5.95 14.32
N ASN A 73 -13.08 -5.09 13.45
CA ASN A 73 -14.50 -4.74 13.49
C ASN A 73 -15.44 -5.86 12.99
N ILE A 74 -14.91 -6.95 12.41
CA ILE A 74 -15.70 -8.09 11.94
C ILE A 74 -15.98 -9.09 13.09
N GLU A 75 -15.14 -9.17 14.11
CA GLU A 75 -15.32 -10.14 15.22
C GLU A 75 -16.36 -9.73 16.28
N ASN A 76 -16.93 -8.53 16.18
CA ASN A 76 -17.92 -8.01 17.13
C ASN A 76 -19.36 -7.93 16.55
N ASN A 77 -19.66 -8.65 15.46
CA ASN A 77 -21.00 -8.68 14.83
C ASN A 77 -21.50 -10.12 14.63
#